data_AF-A0A1S8TCC8-F1
#
_entry.id   AF-A0A1S8TCC8-F1
#
_cell.length_a   1.000
_cell.length_b   1.000
_cell.length_c   1.000
_cell.angle_alpha   90.00
_cell.angle_beta   90.00
_cell.angle_gamma   90.00
#
_symmetry.space_group_name_H-M   'P 1'
#
loop_
_entity.id
_entity.type
_entity.pdbx_description
1 polymer ?
#
loop_
_entity_poly.entity_id
_entity_poly.type
_entity_poly.pdbx_seq_one_letter_code
_entity_poly.pdbx_strand_id
1 'polypeptide(L)' 'MKSECNISVFSGKQDSITLKELDEWSNHNSGERRIYTFEGNYFFINDNPENIIDIINRMLC' A
#
# COMPACT_ATOMS: atom_id res chain seq x y z
N MET A 1 11.64 -15.22 10.08
CA MET A 1 10.71 -14.66 11.08
C MET A 1 9.81 -13.69 10.36
N LYS A 2 8.49 -13.88 10.39
CA LYS A 2 7.52 -12.94 9.79
C LYS A 2 7.13 -11.89 10.82
N SER A 3 6.88 -10.66 10.39
CA SER A 3 6.36 -9.60 11.28
C SER A 3 4.89 -9.86 11.60
N GLU A 4 4.47 -9.70 12.85
CA GLU A 4 3.05 -9.79 13.23
C GLU A 4 2.27 -8.51 12.92
N CYS A 5 2.93 -7.46 12.46
CA CYS A 5 2.27 -6.21 12.11
C CYS A 5 1.39 -6.35 10.86
N ASN A 6 0.33 -5.54 10.83
CA ASN A 6 -0.44 -5.32 9.61
C ASN A 6 0.40 -4.50 8.61
N ILE A 7 0.28 -4.79 7.31
CA ILE A 7 0.97 -4.07 6.23
C ILE A 7 -0.07 -3.44 5.30
N SER A 8 0.09 -2.15 5.03
CA SER A 8 -0.66 -1.46 3.98
C SER A 8 0.28 -1.05 2.86
N VAL A 9 0.01 -1.51 1.65
CA VAL A 9 0.80 -1.24 0.45
C VAL A 9 0.07 -0.21 -0.40
N PHE A 10 0.77 0.85 -0.80
CA PHE A 10 0.25 1.91 -1.66
C PHE A 10 1.00 1.85 -3.00
N SER A 11 0.29 1.90 -4.13
CA SER A 11 0.88 1.79 -5.46
C SER A 11 0.17 2.69 -6.48
N GLY A 12 0.89 3.15 -7.51
CA GLY A 12 0.29 3.82 -8.66
C GLY A 12 -0.28 2.81 -9.65
N LYS A 13 -1.41 3.12 -10.29
CA LYS A 13 -2.02 2.27 -11.33
C LYS A 13 -1.23 2.24 -12.63
N GLN A 14 -0.38 3.24 -12.85
CA GLN A 14 0.50 3.32 -14.03
C GLN A 14 1.88 2.72 -13.77
N ASP A 15 2.11 2.19 -12.56
CA ASP A 15 3.33 1.45 -12.26
C ASP A 15 3.36 0.15 -13.05
N SER A 16 4.57 -0.28 -13.42
CA SER A 16 4.78 -1.60 -14.02
C SER A 16 4.65 -2.74 -13.01
N ILE A 17 4.32 -2.45 -11.76
CA ILE A 17 4.19 -3.43 -10.67
C ILE A 17 2.79 -4.02 -10.72
N THR A 18 2.72 -5.34 -10.89
CA THR A 18 1.47 -6.08 -10.91
C THR A 18 0.88 -6.25 -9.52
N LEU A 19 -0.44 -6.45 -9.44
CA LEU A 19 -1.10 -6.83 -8.18
C LEU A 19 -0.48 -8.09 -7.53
N LYS A 20 0.04 -9.02 -8.35
CA LYS A 20 0.70 -10.24 -7.86
C LYS A 20 2.05 -9.93 -7.21
N GLU A 21 2.82 -8.99 -7.75
CA GLU A 21 4.07 -8.54 -7.14
C GLU A 21 3.80 -7.75 -5.85
N LEU A 22 2.74 -6.94 -5.81
CA LEU A 22 2.30 -6.27 -4.57
C LEU A 22 1.82 -7.30 -3.51
N ASP A 23 1.27 -8.43 -3.94
CA ASP A 23 0.83 -9.53 -3.07
C ASP A 23 1.99 -10.20 -2.34
N GLU A 24 3.20 -10.17 -2.89
CA GLU A 24 4.38 -10.81 -2.28
C GLU A 24 4.73 -10.27 -0.88
N TRP A 25 4.25 -9.08 -0.52
CA TRP A 25 4.34 -8.57 0.86
C TRP A 25 3.71 -9.50 1.90
N SER A 26 2.73 -10.35 1.53
CA SER A 26 2.17 -11.39 2.41
C SER A 26 3.19 -12.45 2.84
N ASN A 27 4.31 -12.55 2.12
CA ASN A 27 5.40 -13.46 2.49
C ASN A 27 6.21 -12.91 3.66
N HIS A 28 6.09 -11.63 3.99
CA HIS A 28 6.89 -10.94 5.01
C HIS A 28 6.14 -10.68 6.32
N ASN A 29 4.81 -10.79 6.35
CA ASN A 29 4.01 -10.61 7.56
C ASN A 29 3.01 -11.75 7.80
N SER A 30 2.57 -11.87 9.05
CA SER A 30 1.47 -12.74 9.49
C SER A 30 0.20 -11.96 9.86
N GLY A 31 0.27 -10.62 9.91
CA GLY A 31 -0.86 -9.73 10.13
C GLY A 31 -1.72 -9.47 8.89
N GLU A 32 -2.74 -8.63 9.04
CA GLU A 32 -3.61 -8.20 7.94
C GLU A 32 -2.82 -7.42 6.89
N ARG A 33 -3.14 -7.67 5.62
CA ARG A 33 -2.52 -6.96 4.50
C ARG A 33 -3.59 -6.27 3.66
N ARG A 34 -3.37 -4.99 3.36
CA ARG A 34 -4.25 -4.16 2.51
C ARG A 34 -3.45 -3.56 1.37
N ILE A 35 -4.04 -3.53 0.16
CA ILE A 35 -3.45 -2.91 -1.02
C ILE A 35 -4.36 -1.75 -1.45
N TYR A 36 -3.77 -0.58 -1.62
CA TYR A 36 -4.43 0.63 -2.10
C TYR A 36 -3.76 1.09 -3.40
N THR A 37 -4.55 1.23 -4.46
CA THR A 37 -4.05 1.71 -5.76
C THR A 37 -4.59 3.10 -6.05
N PHE A 38 -3.71 3.99 -6.51
CA PHE A 38 -4.00 5.39 -6.80
C PHE A 38 -3.78 5.67 -8.28
N GLU A 39 -4.49 6.66 -8.82
CA GLU A 39 -4.14 7.18 -10.14
C GLU A 39 -2.75 7.82 -10.09
N GLY A 40 -1.95 7.59 -11.13
CA GLY A 40 -0.56 8.06 -11.21
C GLY A 40 0.46 6.93 -11.38
N ASN A 41 1.70 7.35 -11.56
CA ASN A 41 2.89 6.48 -11.69
C ASN A 41 3.59 6.35 -10.33
N TYR A 42 4.89 6.06 -10.35
CA TYR A 42 5.71 5.85 -9.17
C TYR A 42 5.65 7.00 -8.15
N PHE A 43 5.33 8.21 -8.62
CA PHE A 43 5.16 9.42 -7.82
C PHE A 43 3.70 9.74 -7.46
N PHE A 44 2.78 8.76 -7.54
CA PHE A 44 1.34 8.90 -7.24
C PHE A 44 1.06 9.61 -5.90
N ILE A 45 1.98 9.50 -4.94
CA ILE A 45 1.89 10.12 -3.62
C ILE A 45 1.85 11.65 -3.68
N ASN A 46 2.47 12.25 -4.69
CA ASN A 46 2.49 13.71 -4.87
C ASN A 46 1.16 14.23 -5.44
N ASP A 47 0.43 13.39 -6.16
CA ASP A 47 -0.84 13.77 -6.82
C ASP A 47 -2.05 13.54 -5.89
N ASN A 48 -1.92 12.67 -4.88
CA ASN A 48 -3.02 12.28 -3.99
C ASN A 48 -2.69 12.40 -2.48
N PRO A 49 -2.01 13.47 -2.01
CA PRO A 49 -1.50 13.53 -0.64
C PRO A 49 -2.63 13.50 0.41
N GLU A 50 -3.74 14.21 0.19
CA GLU A 50 -4.85 14.28 1.15
C GLU A 50 -5.52 12.92 1.37
N ASN A 51 -5.77 12.18 0.29
CA ASN A 51 -6.41 10.86 0.35
C ASN A 51 -5.50 9.85 1.06
N ILE A 52 -4.20 9.86 0.74
CA ILE A 52 -3.23 8.98 1.40
C ILE A 52 -3.12 9.31 2.90
N ILE A 53 -3.09 10.60 3.27
CA ILE A 53 -3.06 11.03 4.67
C ILE A 53 -4.34 10.60 5.41
N ASP A 54 -5.52 10.74 4.81
CA ASP A 54 -6.78 10.29 5.42
C ASP A 54 -6.77 8.77 5.68
N ILE A 55 -6.30 7.98 4.71
CA ILE A 55 -6.16 6.53 4.88
C ILE A 55 -5.18 6.19 6.02
N ILE A 56 -4.02 6.85 6.08
CA ILE A 56 -3.03 6.62 7.14
C ILE A 56 -3.61 6.98 8.51
N ASN A 57 -4.29 8.13 8.63
CA ASN A 57 -4.90 8.55 9.89
C ASN A 57 -5.94 7.55 10.40
N ARG A 58 -6.74 6.95 9.50
CA ARG A 58 -7.71 5.90 9.84
C ARG A 58 -7.06 4.60 10.34
N MET A 59 -5.78 4.37 10.05
CA MET A 59 -5.04 3.19 10.53
C MET A 59 -4.44 3.40 11.93
N LEU A 60 -4.31 4.64 12.38
CA LEU A 60 -3.69 5.01 13.65
C LEU A 60 -4.71 5.27 14.78
N CYS A 61 -6.02 5.30 14.45
CA CYS A 61 -7.14 5.41 15.39
C CYS A 61 -7.70 4.04 15.75
#